data_AF-A0A3M2B952-F1
#
_entry.id   AF-A0A3M2B952-F1
#
_cell.length_a   1.000
_cell.length_b   1.000
_cell.length_c   1.000
_cell.angle_alpha   90.00
_cell.angle_beta   90.00
_cell.angle_gamma   90.00
#
_symmetry.space_group_name_H-M   'P 1'
#
loop_
_entity.id
_entity.type
_entity.pdbx_description
1 polymer ?
#
loop_
_entity_poly.entity_id
_entity_poly.type
_entity_poly.pdbx_seq_one_letter_code
_entity_poly.pdbx_strand_id
1 'polypeptide(L)' 'MSDTTERRIDVAVLGATGTVGARLLAMLEGHPWFRVREVAASDASAGRALGEAV' A
#
# COMPACT_ATOMS: atom_id res chain seq x y z
N MET A 1 0.94 26.96 -1.10
CA MET A 1 0.62 25.63 -0.57
C MET A 1 1.84 24.76 -0.86
N SER A 2 2.78 24.68 0.08
CA SER A 2 4.06 24.00 -0.16
C SER A 2 3.80 22.50 -0.14
N ASP A 3 4.07 21.86 -1.28
CA ASP A 3 3.91 20.43 -1.49
C ASP A 3 4.77 19.65 -0.49
N THR A 4 4.13 19.06 0.53
CA THR A 4 4.82 18.24 1.54
C THR A 4 5.07 16.81 1.02
N THR A 5 4.72 16.54 -0.24
CA THR A 5 4.82 15.23 -0.87
C THR A 5 6.26 14.83 -1.20
N GLU A 6 7.18 15.79 -1.34
CA GLU A 6 8.57 15.53 -1.74
C GLU A 6 9.45 14.81 -0.69
N ARG A 7 8.95 14.53 0.52
CA ARG A 7 9.74 13.82 1.57
C ARG A 7 9.00 12.65 2.25
N ARG A 8 8.03 12.03 1.58
CA ARG A 8 7.40 10.81 2.14
C ARG A 8 8.32 9.60 1.95
N ILE A 9 8.34 8.74 2.95
CA ILE A 9 9.09 7.49 2.97
C ILE A 9 8.28 6.47 2.17
N ASP A 10 8.92 5.89 1.16
CA ASP A 10 8.33 4.82 0.37
C ASP A 10 8.32 3.52 1.17
N VAL A 11 7.16 2.89 1.24
CA VAL A 11 6.95 1.64 1.98
C VAL A 11 6.26 0.62 1.09
N ALA A 12 6.45 -0.65 1.44
CA ALA A 12 5.76 -1.78 0.85
C ALA A 12 4.89 -2.50 1.90
N VAL A 13 3.74 -3.01 1.48
CA VAL A 13 2.87 -3.84 2.34
C VAL A 13 2.90 -5.27 1.83
N LEU A 14 3.37 -6.20 2.68
CA LEU A 14 3.35 -7.64 2.43
C LEU A 14 2.06 -8.24 2.98
N GLY A 15 1.43 -9.15 2.22
CA GLY A 15 0.13 -9.72 2.57
C GLY A 15 -1.03 -8.74 2.39
N ALA A 16 -0.95 -7.87 1.38
CA ALA A 16 -1.89 -6.77 1.15
C ALA A 16 -3.36 -7.21 0.96
N THR A 17 -3.61 -8.45 0.51
CA THR A 17 -4.95 -9.02 0.33
C THR A 17 -5.55 -9.59 1.62
N GLY A 18 -4.74 -9.85 2.65
CA GLY A 18 -5.22 -10.32 3.94
C GLY A 18 -5.89 -9.20 4.75
N THR A 19 -6.73 -9.56 5.73
CA THR A 19 -7.47 -8.60 6.57
C THR A 19 -6.58 -7.52 7.19
N VAL A 20 -5.38 -7.90 7.64
CA VAL A 20 -4.41 -6.96 8.23
C VAL A 20 -3.80 -6.06 7.17
N GLY A 21 -3.40 -6.61 6.02
CA GLY A 21 -2.80 -5.84 4.93
C GLY A 21 -3.76 -4.82 4.34
N ALA A 22 -5.00 -5.22 4.09
CA ALA A 22 -6.05 -4.32 3.59
C ALA A 22 -6.33 -3.18 4.58
N ARG A 23 -6.39 -3.47 5.89
CA ARG A 23 -6.57 -2.43 6.90
C ARG A 23 -5.36 -1.51 7.02
N LEU A 24 -4.15 -2.04 6.91
CA LEU A 24 -2.92 -1.24 6.94
C LEU A 24 -2.85 -0.27 5.76
N LEU A 25 -3.25 -0.72 4.57
CA LEU A 25 -3.35 0.16 3.39
C LEU A 25 -4.33 1.31 3.61
N ALA A 26 -5.51 1.03 4.18
CA ALA A 26 -6.47 2.08 4.53
C ALA A 26 -5.94 3.07 5.56
N MET A 27 -5.05 2.65 6.46
CA MET A 27 -4.41 3.54 7.45
C MET A 27 -3.26 4.36 6.85
N LEU A 28 -2.60 3.84 5.81
CA LEU A 28 -1.51 4.53 5.11
C LEU A 28 -2.02 5.49 4.03
N GLU A 29 -3.30 5.41 3.67
CA GLU A 29 -3.93 6.34 2.74
C GLU A 29 -3.85 7.78 3.28
N GLY A 30 -3.22 8.66 2.50
CA GLY A 30 -3.03 10.06 2.89
C GLY A 30 -2.04 10.29 4.04
N HIS A 31 -1.26 9.28 4.45
CA HIS A 31 -0.34 9.41 5.58
C HIS A 31 0.73 10.49 5.33
N PRO A 32 1.02 11.37 6.31
CA PRO A 32 1.93 12.50 6.12
C PRO A 32 3.38 12.09 5.87
N TRP A 33 3.77 10.90 6.34
CA TRP A 33 5.15 10.41 6.26
C TRP A 33 5.34 9.24 5.32
N PHE A 34 4.28 8.51 4.97
CA PHE A 34 4.41 7.25 4.26
C PHE A 34 3.66 7.32 2.94
N ARG A 35 4.29 6.79 1.90
CA ARG A 35 3.67 6.55 0.60
C ARG A 35 3.80 5.08 0.28
N VAL A 36 2.68 4.41 0.11
CA VAL A 36 2.68 3.01 -0.37
C VAL A 36 3.15 3.03 -1.82
N ARG A 37 4.35 2.51 -2.07
CA ARG A 37 4.91 2.38 -3.42
C ARG A 37 4.58 1.01 -4.01
N GLU A 38 4.62 -0.02 -3.18
CA GLU A 38 4.47 -1.40 -3.61
C GLU A 38 3.57 -2.19 -2.66
N VAL A 39 2.90 -3.20 -3.21
CA VAL A 39 2.12 -4.17 -2.46
C VAL A 39 2.47 -5.56 -2.94
N ALA A 40 2.57 -6.51 -2.02
CA ALA A 40 2.80 -7.90 -2.33
C ALA A 40 1.79 -8.78 -1.60
N ALA A 41 1.44 -9.89 -2.22
CA ALA A 41 0.54 -10.90 -1.69
C ALA A 41 1.04 -12.29 -2.11
N SER A 42 0.19 -13.32 -2.06
CA SER A 42 0.57 -14.67 -2.49
C SER A 42 0.82 -14.74 -4.00
N ASP A 43 1.52 -15.79 -4.45
CA ASP A 43 1.79 -16.05 -5.87
C ASP A 43 0.51 -16.11 -6.72
N ALA A 44 -0.59 -16.62 -6.16
CA ALA A 44 -1.89 -16.68 -6.84
C ALA A 44 -2.49 -15.30 -7.16
N SER A 45 -2.03 -14.26 -6.45
CA SER A 45 -2.43 -12.86 -6.62
C SER A 45 -1.38 -12.01 -7.34
N ALA A 46 -0.21 -12.58 -7.69
CA ALA A 46 0.85 -11.87 -8.38
C ALA A 46 0.39 -11.37 -9.76
N GLY A 47 0.75 -10.14 -10.10
CA GLY A 47 0.44 -9.53 -11.40
C GLY A 47 -1.00 -9.03 -11.57
N ARG A 48 -1.89 -9.25 -10.59
CA ARG A 48 -3.27 -8.70 -10.60
C ARG A 48 -3.30 -7.36 -9.90
N ALA A 49 -4.20 -6.47 -10.30
CA ALA A 49 -4.45 -5.26 -9.52
C ALA A 49 -4.99 -5.65 -8.14
N LEU A 50 -4.64 -4.90 -7.09
CA LEU A 50 -5.04 -5.25 -5.72
C LEU A 50 -6.55 -5.44 -5.60
N GLY A 51 -7.37 -4.59 -6.22
CA GLY A 51 -8.83 -4.69 -6.21
C GLY A 51 -9.40 -5.89 -6.99
N GLU A 52 -8.61 -6.53 -7.85
CA GLU A 52 -8.99 -7.74 -8.58
C GLU A 52 -8.53 -9.01 -7.87
N ALA A 53 -7.64 -8.90 -6.88
CA ALA A 53 -7.02 -10.01 -6.16
C ALA A 53 -7.67 -10.31 -4.80
N VAL A 54 -8.70 -9.53 -4.41
CA VAL A 54 -9.49 -9.70 -3.18
C VAL A 54 -10.70 -10.58 -3.42
#